data_AF-A0AAC9IG89-F1
#
_entry.id   AF-A0AAC9IG89-F1
#
_cell.length_a   1.000
_cell.length_b   1.000
_cell.length_c   1.000
_cell.angle_alpha   90.00
_cell.angle_beta   90.00
_cell.angle_gamma   90.00
#
_symmetry.space_group_name_H-M   'P 1'
#
loop_
_entity.id
_entity.type
_entity.pdbx_description
1 polymer ?
#
loop_
_entity_poly.entity_id
_entity_poly.type
_entity_poly.pdbx_seq_one_letter_code
_entity_poly.pdbx_strand_id
1 'polypeptide(L)'
;MILFIKGFILFYLILMSVLIIHEAIHLLLIKKFQKKILGLKLNIFGASVSYLNDKKYLHIFVISVAPNIILPISGGLLLYYDISIYWNAFAFICILNLVNLFPFTADGSIILYSIMKMLKK
;
A
#
# COMPACT_ATOMS: atom_id res chain seq x y z
N MET A 1 20.10 25.86 4.44
CA MET A 1 19.95 25.15 3.15
C MET A 1 20.31 23.65 3.25
N ILE A 2 21.52 23.29 3.70
CA ILE A 2 21.95 21.87 3.81
C ILE A 2 21.06 21.03 4.75
N LEU A 3 20.63 21.60 5.88
CA LEU A 3 19.76 20.89 6.83
C LEU A 3 18.38 20.55 6.24
N PHE A 4 17.81 21.48 5.45
CA PHE A 4 16.55 21.28 4.74
C PHE A 4 16.65 20.19 3.67
N ILE A 5 17.76 20.17 2.92
CA ILE A 5 18.02 19.13 1.90
C ILE A 5 18.12 17.76 2.56
N LYS A 6 18.84 17.65 3.68
CA LYS A 6 18.93 16.39 4.45
C LYS A 6 17.56 15.92 4.96
N GLY A 7 16.75 16.83 5.50
CA GLY A 7 15.40 16.52 5.96
C GLY A 7 14.49 16.03 4.82
N PHE A 8 14.58 16.67 3.64
CA PHE A 8 13.80 16.28 2.47
C PHE A 8 14.21 14.90 1.94
N ILE A 9 15.51 14.62 1.85
CA ILE A 9 16.02 13.30 1.45
C ILE A 9 15.54 12.23 2.41
N LEU A 10 15.60 12.49 3.72
CA LEU A 10 15.15 11.53 4.72
C LEU A 10 13.65 11.26 4.61
N PHE A 11 12.83 12.30 4.48
CA PHE A 11 11.39 12.15 4.29
C PHE A 11 11.06 11.36 3.01
N TYR A 12 11.76 11.65 1.91
CA TYR A 12 11.63 10.90 0.66
C TYR A 12 11.99 9.41 0.84
N LEU A 13 13.06 9.09 1.56
CA LEU A 13 13.44 7.70 1.86
C LEU A 13 12.39 6.97 2.70
N ILE A 14 11.81 7.65 3.69
CA ILE A 14 10.72 7.10 4.53
C ILE A 14 9.47 6.87 3.67
N LEU A 15 9.11 7.82 2.81
CA LEU A 15 7.96 7.66 1.91
C LEU A 15 8.16 6.48 0.95
N MET A 16 9.35 6.38 0.35
CA MET A 16 9.68 5.27 -0.55
C MET A 16 9.69 3.93 0.17
N SER A 17 10.17 3.85 1.42
CA SER A 17 10.15 2.60 2.16
C SER A 17 8.72 2.14 2.45
N VAL A 18 7.81 3.05 2.81
CA VAL A 18 6.38 2.71 2.99
C VAL A 18 5.76 2.24 1.68
N LEU A 19 6.02 2.91 0.56
CA LEU A 19 5.51 2.49 -0.76
C LEU A 19 6.03 1.11 -1.18
N ILE A 20 7.30 0.80 -0.89
CA ILE A 20 7.88 -0.52 -1.16
C ILE A 20 7.19 -1.58 -0.31
N ILE A 21 6.94 -1.31 0.98
CA ILE A 21 6.24 -2.24 1.87
C ILE A 21 4.78 -2.43 1.41
N HIS A 22 4.10 -1.35 0.99
CA HIS A 22 2.75 -1.39 0.43
C HIS A 22 2.67 -2.38 -0.74
N GLU A 23 3.56 -2.23 -1.70
CA GLU A 23 3.58 -3.09 -2.88
C GLU A 23 4.06 -4.51 -2.57
N ALA A 24 4.94 -4.67 -1.57
CA ALA A 24 5.35 -5.97 -1.08
C ALA A 24 4.16 -6.74 -0.48
N ILE A 25 3.25 -6.08 0.24
CA ILE A 25 2.03 -6.71 0.76
C ILE A 25 1.14 -7.19 -0.41
N HIS A 26 0.96 -6.36 -1.44
CA HIS A 26 0.25 -6.77 -2.66
C HIS A 26 0.89 -8.02 -3.27
N LEU A 27 2.20 -8.01 -3.48
CA LEU A 27 2.97 -9.14 -4.01
C LEU A 27 2.81 -10.42 -3.18
N LEU A 28 2.91 -10.31 -1.85
CA LEU A 28 2.76 -11.45 -0.95
C LEU A 28 1.38 -12.09 -1.10
N LEU A 29 0.32 -11.29 -1.21
CA LEU A 29 -1.04 -11.80 -1.39
C LEU A 29 -1.30 -12.33 -2.79
N ILE A 30 -0.76 -11.69 -3.83
CA ILE A 30 -0.80 -12.20 -5.21
C ILE A 30 -0.17 -13.59 -5.27
N LYS A 31 1.00 -13.77 -4.64
CA LYS A 31 1.68 -15.06 -4.54
C LYS A 31 0.88 -16.08 -3.71
N LYS A 32 0.33 -15.66 -2.56
CA LYS A 32 -0.50 -16.51 -1.69
C LYS A 32 -1.75 -17.02 -2.42
N PHE A 33 -2.39 -16.17 -3.21
CA PHE A 33 -3.57 -16.52 -4.01
C PHE A 33 -3.24 -17.13 -5.39
N GLN A 34 -1.97 -17.42 -5.66
CA GLN A 34 -1.48 -18.03 -6.90
C GLN A 34 -1.93 -17.28 -8.17
N LYS A 35 -2.03 -15.95 -8.09
CA LYS A 35 -2.37 -15.10 -9.24
C LYS A 35 -1.18 -15.02 -10.19
N LYS A 36 -1.45 -15.01 -11.50
CA LYS A 36 -0.40 -14.84 -12.51
C LYS A 36 0.04 -13.38 -12.56
N ILE A 37 1.31 -13.12 -12.24
CA ILE A 37 1.93 -11.80 -12.35
C ILE A 37 2.15 -11.49 -13.83
N LEU A 38 1.73 -10.31 -14.27
CA LEU A 38 1.88 -9.81 -15.63
C LEU A 38 3.10 -8.88 -15.75
N GLY A 39 3.42 -8.14 -14.69
CA GLY A 39 4.59 -7.27 -14.66
C GLY A 39 4.77 -6.55 -13.34
N LEU A 40 6.00 -6.07 -13.13
CA LEU A 40 6.40 -5.22 -12.02
C LEU A 40 7.03 -3.96 -12.61
N LYS A 41 6.54 -2.79 -12.21
CA LYS A 41 7.12 -1.50 -12.61
C LYS A 41 7.56 -0.76 -11.37
N LEU A 42 8.83 -0.36 -11.35
CA LEU A 42 9.43 0.46 -10.32
C LEU A 42 9.75 1.82 -10.93
N ASN A 43 9.12 2.86 -10.41
CA ASN A 43 9.33 4.24 -10.82
C ASN A 43 9.82 5.08 -9.62
N ILE A 44 10.34 6.26 -9.90
CA ILE A 44 10.79 7.23 -8.88
C ILE A 44 9.64 7.64 -7.96
N PHE A 45 8.39 7.47 -8.38
CA PHE A 45 7.20 7.82 -7.60
C PHE A 45 6.52 6.62 -6.92
N GLY A 46 7.07 5.41 -7.04
CA GLY A 46 6.54 4.22 -6.39
C GLY A 46 6.72 2.91 -7.15
N ALA A 47 6.19 1.84 -6.59
CA ALA A 47 6.17 0.51 -7.18
C ALA A 47 4.74 0.16 -7.61
N SER A 48 4.60 -0.65 -8.66
CA SER A 48 3.29 -1.17 -9.09
C SER A 48 3.42 -2.59 -9.66
N VAL A 49 2.47 -3.44 -9.29
CA VAL A 49 2.36 -4.83 -9.71
C VAL A 49 1.08 -5.01 -10.51
N SER A 50 1.20 -5.59 -11.69
CA SER A 50 0.06 -6.02 -12.48
C SER A 50 -0.08 -7.54 -12.41
N TYR A 51 -1.32 -8.02 -12.27
CA TYR A 51 -1.65 -9.44 -12.21
C TYR A 51 -2.94 -9.74 -13.01
N LEU A 52 -3.10 -10.99 -13.42
CA LEU A 52 -4.24 -11.44 -14.21
C LEU A 52 -5.54 -11.44 -13.41
N ASN A 53 -6.60 -10.84 -13.97
CA ASN A 53 -7.95 -10.93 -13.42
C ASN A 53 -8.60 -12.28 -13.78
N ASP A 54 -8.50 -13.24 -12.87
CA ASP A 54 -9.11 -14.58 -12.94
C ASP A 54 -10.59 -14.63 -12.51
N LYS A 55 -11.25 -13.46 -12.34
CA LYS A 55 -12.63 -13.29 -11.84
C LYS A 55 -12.88 -13.81 -10.41
N LYS A 56 -11.85 -14.18 -9.65
CA LYS A 56 -11.97 -14.47 -8.21
C LYS A 56 -11.98 -13.14 -7.44
N TYR A 57 -13.14 -12.46 -7.47
CA TYR A 57 -13.31 -11.09 -6.96
C TYR A 57 -13.01 -10.94 -5.46
N LEU A 58 -13.26 -11.96 -4.64
CA LEU A 58 -12.90 -11.94 -3.21
C LEU A 58 -11.37 -11.86 -3.04
N HIS A 59 -10.59 -12.58 -3.85
CA HIS A 59 -9.13 -12.50 -3.78
C HIS A 59 -8.64 -11.11 -4.22
N ILE A 60 -9.24 -10.55 -5.27
CA ILE A 60 -8.93 -9.20 -5.76
C ILE A 60 -9.22 -8.17 -4.66
N PHE A 61 -10.37 -8.27 -4.01
CA PHE A 61 -10.74 -7.44 -2.87
C PHE A 61 -9.70 -7.52 -1.75
N VAL A 62 -9.36 -8.74 -1.30
CA VAL A 62 -8.39 -8.92 -0.19
C VAL A 62 -7.01 -8.39 -0.57
N ILE A 63 -6.54 -8.61 -1.79
CA ILE A 63 -5.27 -8.06 -2.27
C ILE A 63 -5.31 -6.53 -2.16
N SER A 64 -6.33 -5.89 -2.73
CA SER A 64 -6.43 -4.42 -2.79
C SER A 64 -6.66 -3.76 -1.42
N VAL A 65 -7.34 -4.43 -0.49
CA VAL A 65 -7.62 -3.88 0.86
C VAL A 65 -6.44 -4.07 1.81
N ALA A 66 -5.71 -5.17 1.71
CA ALA A 66 -4.76 -5.56 2.75
C ALA A 66 -3.66 -4.54 3.09
N PRO A 67 -2.91 -3.94 2.14
CA PRO A 67 -1.90 -2.96 2.53
C PRO A 67 -2.52 -1.74 3.19
N ASN A 68 -3.73 -1.36 2.75
CA ASN A 68 -4.50 -0.24 3.27
C ASN A 68 -5.09 -0.48 4.67
N ILE A 69 -4.98 -1.70 5.20
CA ILE A 69 -5.35 -2.03 6.58
C ILE A 69 -4.10 -2.37 7.41
N ILE A 70 -3.19 -3.18 6.87
CA ILE A 70 -1.99 -3.66 7.56
C ILE A 70 -1.05 -2.50 7.88
N LEU A 71 -0.82 -1.58 6.92
CA LEU A 71 0.06 -0.43 7.14
C LEU A 71 -0.50 0.51 8.21
N PRO A 72 -1.76 0.95 8.15
CA PRO A 72 -2.31 1.81 9.21
C PRO A 72 -2.33 1.17 10.59
N ILE A 73 -2.62 -0.13 10.71
CA ILE A 73 -2.58 -0.82 12.01
C ILE A 73 -1.16 -0.86 12.56
N SER A 74 -0.18 -1.24 11.73
CA SER A 74 1.23 -1.27 12.14
C SER A 74 1.78 0.13 12.46
N GLY A 75 1.38 1.16 11.69
CA GLY A 75 1.67 2.56 11.98
C GLY A 75 1.07 3.03 13.30
N GLY A 76 -0.21 2.72 13.56
CA GLY A 76 -0.86 3.04 14.84
C GLY A 76 -0.16 2.42 16.04
N LEU A 77 0.28 1.16 15.92
CA LEU A 77 1.08 0.49 16.94
C LEU A 77 2.45 1.17 17.13
N LEU A 78 3.13 1.52 16.04
CA LEU A 78 4.43 2.21 16.12
C LEU A 78 4.33 3.58 16.80
N LEU A 79 3.27 4.36 16.54
CA LEU A 79 3.03 5.63 17.24
C LEU A 79 2.80 5.42 18.74
N TYR A 80 2.09 4.37 19.13
CA TYR A 80 1.82 4.07 20.53
C TYR A 80 3.10 3.82 21.35
N TYR A 81 4.11 3.19 20.75
CA TYR A 81 5.40 2.91 21.41
C TYR A 81 6.38 4.09 21.43
N ASP A 82 6.06 5.21 20.76
CA ASP A 82 6.83 6.46 20.70
C ASP A 82 8.36 6.28 20.64
N ILE A 83 8.81 5.48 19.66
CA ILE A 83 10.21 5.00 19.60
C ILE A 83 11.17 6.13 19.23
N SER A 84 10.83 6.92 18.20
CA SER A 84 11.61 8.09 17.77
C SER A 84 10.83 8.96 16.81
N ILE A 85 11.28 10.21 16.61
CA ILE A 85 10.63 11.12 15.66
C ILE A 85 10.60 10.61 14.21
N TYR A 86 11.60 9.82 13.81
CA TYR A 86 11.65 9.22 12.48
C TYR A 86 10.70 8.04 12.34
N TRP A 87 10.57 7.23 13.40
CA TRP A 87 9.57 6.16 13.47
C TRP A 87 8.15 6.72 13.50
N ASN A 88 7.93 7.84 14.18
CA ASN A 88 6.64 8.52 14.19
C ASN A 88 6.28 9.08 12.81
N ALA A 89 7.25 9.65 12.07
CA ALA A 89 7.05 10.07 10.69
C ALA A 89 6.73 8.89 9.76
N PHE A 90 7.46 7.78 9.89
CA PHE A 90 7.17 6.54 9.16
C PHE A 90 5.75 6.02 9.47
N ALA A 91 5.41 5.95 10.76
CA ALA A 91 4.11 5.49 11.23
C ALA A 91 2.95 6.37 10.74
N PHE A 92 3.16 7.68 10.69
CA PHE A 92 2.18 8.61 10.11
C PHE A 92 1.95 8.34 8.61
N ILE A 93 3.02 8.12 7.84
CA ILE A 93 2.91 7.77 6.42
C ILE A 93 2.23 6.40 6.24
N CYS A 94 2.49 5.43 7.13
CA CYS A 94 1.76 4.16 7.15
C CYS A 94 0.24 4.38 7.33
N ILE A 95 -0.18 5.25 8.26
CA ILE A 95 -1.59 5.58 8.50
C ILE A 95 -2.23 6.27 7.30
N LEU A 96 -1.48 7.13 6.58
CA LEU A 96 -1.98 7.78 5.36
C LEU A 96 -2.37 6.80 4.25
N ASN A 97 -1.94 5.53 4.29
CA ASN A 97 -2.41 4.51 3.35
C ASN A 97 -3.92 4.21 3.50
N LEU A 98 -4.59 4.64 4.58
CA LEU A 98 -6.05 4.62 4.64
C LEU A 98 -6.68 5.43 3.49
N VAL A 99 -6.01 6.47 2.99
CA VAL A 99 -6.48 7.28 1.87
C VAL A 99 -6.60 6.44 0.59
N ASN A 100 -5.79 5.39 0.44
CA ASN A 100 -5.86 4.47 -0.70
C ASN A 100 -7.10 3.54 -0.65
N LEU A 101 -7.95 3.62 0.38
CA LEU A 101 -9.28 2.99 0.37
C LEU A 101 -10.31 3.81 -0.41
N PHE A 102 -10.07 5.09 -0.63
CA PHE A 102 -11.03 5.94 -1.31
C PHE A 102 -11.18 5.55 -2.80
N PRO A 103 -12.41 5.58 -3.35
CA PRO A 103 -12.72 5.02 -4.66
C PRO A 103 -12.04 5.71 -5.86
N PHE A 104 -11.49 6.92 -5.65
CA PHE A 104 -10.74 7.67 -6.66
C PHE A 104 -9.25 7.27 -6.73
N THR A 105 -8.77 6.46 -5.79
CA THR A 105 -7.40 5.91 -5.82
C THR A 105 -7.35 4.60 -6.61
N ALA A 106 -6.16 4.18 -7.05
CA ALA A 106 -5.99 2.95 -7.81
C ALA A 106 -6.51 1.72 -7.02
N ASP A 107 -6.08 1.57 -5.76
CA ASP A 107 -6.53 0.48 -4.89
C ASP A 107 -8.02 0.59 -4.59
N GLY A 108 -8.52 1.75 -4.18
CA GLY A 108 -9.94 1.96 -3.91
C GLY A 108 -10.85 1.70 -5.10
N SER A 109 -10.41 2.01 -6.32
CA SER A 109 -11.16 1.70 -7.54
C SER A 109 -11.29 0.19 -7.78
N ILE A 110 -10.24 -0.59 -7.47
CA ILE A 110 -10.24 -2.04 -7.58
C ILE A 110 -11.08 -2.67 -6.45
N ILE A 111 -11.03 -2.10 -5.25
CA ILE A 111 -11.90 -2.46 -4.13
C ILE A 111 -13.36 -2.29 -4.54
N LEU A 112 -13.75 -1.10 -5.03
CA LEU A 112 -15.11 -0.84 -5.49
C LEU A 112 -15.52 -1.78 -6.62
N TYR A 113 -14.65 -1.97 -7.61
CA TYR A 113 -14.87 -2.90 -8.73
C TYR A 113 -15.15 -4.33 -8.24
N SER A 114 -14.34 -4.83 -7.31
CA SER A 114 -14.49 -6.18 -6.77
C SER A 114 -15.78 -6.35 -5.97
N ILE A 115 -16.16 -5.36 -5.14
CA ILE A 115 -17.45 -5.34 -4.42
C ILE A 115 -18.61 -5.37 -5.42
N MET A 116 -18.62 -4.47 -6.42
CA MET A 116 -19.69 -4.40 -7.41
C MET A 116 -19.86 -5.71 -8.18
N LYS A 117 -18.76 -6.40 -8.49
CA LYS A 117 -18.78 -7.69 -9.19
C LYS A 117 -19.22 -8.84 -8.29
N MET A 118 -18.93 -8.78 -6.99
CA MET A 118 -19.45 -9.75 -6.01
C MET A 118 -20.96 -9.60 -5.79
N LEU A 119 -21.48 -8.37 -5.79
CA LEU A 119 -22.91 -8.08 -5.62
C LEU A 119 -23.77 -8.36 -6.85
N LYS A 120 -23.20 -8.26 -8.06
CA LYS A 120 -23.87 -8.60 -9.33
C LYS A 120 -23.89 -10.10 -9.65
N LYS A 121 -23.45 -10.91 -8.70
CA LYS A 121 -23.37 -12.36 -8.82
C LYS A 121 -24.66 -12.99 -8.30
#